data_AF-A0A2H1VVL8-F1
#
_entry.id   AF-A0A2H1VVL8-F1
#
_cell.length_a   1.000
_cell.length_b   1.000
_cell.length_c   1.000
_cell.angle_alpha   90.00
_cell.angle_beta   90.00
_cell.angle_gamma   90.00
#
_symmetry.space_group_name_H-M   'P 1'
#
loop_
_entity.id
_entity.type
_entity.pdbx_description
1 polymer ?
#
loop_
_entity_poly.entity_id
_entity_poly.type
_entity_poly.pdbx_seq_one_letter_code
_entity_poly.pdbx_strand_id
1 'polypeptide(L)'
;MGVLVWVECVVTEPSYFKLCTEHCPVHLALLDEVASCHQLLHHRLLRLLVQLFESPQDELEILVQLELRKMLLDRMVNLLSRGCVVPVLRYIKQCWQRGDTDISLIRYFITEVLDAIAPPYTPEFVQLVLPMVENEEITGTMRAEGENDPVSEFIVHCKAHYVVV
;
A
#
# COMPACT_ATOMS: atom_id res chain seq x y z
N MET A 1 1.41 15.51 -16.56
CA MET A 1 -0.06 15.70 -16.55
C MET A 1 -0.78 14.90 -17.62
N GLY A 2 -0.48 15.07 -18.92
CA GLY A 2 -1.17 14.33 -20.00
C GLY A 2 -1.13 12.80 -19.85
N VAL A 3 0.05 12.24 -19.53
CA VAL A 3 0.21 10.79 -19.29
C VAL A 3 -0.69 10.29 -18.17
N LEU A 4 -0.75 11.01 -17.04
CA LEU A 4 -1.61 10.61 -15.91
C LEU A 4 -3.09 10.58 -16.32
N VAL A 5 -3.57 11.59 -17.04
CA VAL A 5 -4.97 11.63 -17.51
C VAL A 5 -5.23 10.49 -18.48
N TRP A 6 -4.31 10.24 -19.41
CA TRP A 6 -4.44 9.15 -20.37
C TRP A 6 -4.49 7.79 -19.68
N VAL A 7 -3.55 7.52 -18.76
CA VAL A 7 -3.55 6.29 -17.96
C VAL A 7 -4.86 6.16 -17.19
N GLU A 8 -5.28 7.20 -16.47
CA GLU A 8 -6.56 7.25 -15.74
C GLU A 8 -7.75 6.87 -16.64
N CYS A 9 -7.84 7.41 -17.85
CA CYS A 9 -8.89 7.03 -18.81
C CYS A 9 -8.82 5.55 -19.20
N VAL A 10 -7.63 5.02 -19.48
CA VAL A 10 -7.48 3.63 -19.96
C VAL A 10 -7.73 2.61 -18.85
N VAL A 11 -7.11 2.79 -17.68
CA VAL A 11 -7.17 1.78 -16.60
C VAL A 11 -8.50 1.76 -15.85
N THR A 12 -9.32 2.80 -16.00
CA THR A 12 -10.68 2.84 -15.44
C THR A 12 -11.74 2.25 -16.38
N GLU A 13 -11.36 1.82 -17.59
CA GLU A 13 -12.27 1.07 -18.44
C GLU A 13 -12.65 -0.27 -17.79
N PRO A 14 -13.94 -0.63 -17.70
CA PRO A 14 -14.38 -1.84 -16.99
C PRO A 14 -13.79 -3.16 -17.51
N SER A 15 -13.38 -3.19 -18.79
CA SER A 15 -12.77 -4.36 -19.42
C SER A 15 -11.24 -4.40 -19.29
N TYR A 16 -10.60 -3.33 -18.80
CA TYR A 16 -9.14 -3.21 -18.82
C TYR A 16 -8.45 -4.39 -18.15
N PHE A 17 -8.77 -4.65 -16.88
CA PHE A 17 -8.15 -5.74 -16.13
C PHE A 17 -8.57 -7.13 -16.58
N LYS A 18 -9.69 -7.25 -17.32
CA LYS A 18 -10.12 -8.52 -17.94
C LYS A 18 -9.25 -8.88 -19.13
N LEU A 19 -8.83 -7.87 -19.88
CA LEU A 19 -8.04 -8.02 -21.09
C LEU A 19 -6.54 -7.96 -20.83
N CYS A 20 -6.13 -7.46 -19.67
CA CYS A 20 -4.73 -7.37 -19.29
C CYS A 20 -4.23 -8.71 -18.74
N THR A 21 -3.36 -9.36 -19.50
CA THR A 21 -2.72 -10.63 -19.10
C THR A 21 -1.35 -10.44 -18.46
N GLU A 22 -0.90 -9.19 -18.29
CA GLU A 22 0.43 -8.88 -17.78
C GLU A 22 0.43 -8.77 -16.25
N HIS A 23 1.45 -9.33 -15.60
CA HIS A 23 1.64 -9.21 -14.16
C HIS A 23 1.93 -7.78 -13.69
N CYS A 24 2.41 -6.90 -14.57
CA CYS A 24 2.54 -5.47 -14.30
C CYS A 24 2.19 -4.70 -15.58
N PRO A 25 0.93 -4.24 -15.72
CA PRO A 25 0.51 -3.48 -16.89
C PRO A 25 1.39 -2.23 -17.03
N VAL A 26 1.91 -1.98 -18.23
CA VAL A 26 2.76 -0.81 -18.52
C VAL A 26 2.17 0.52 -18.04
N HIS A 27 0.83 0.62 -18.04
CA HIS A 27 0.11 1.80 -17.58
C HIS A 27 0.36 2.08 -16.09
N LEU A 28 0.43 1.05 -15.25
CA LEU A 28 0.73 1.20 -13.82
C LEU A 28 2.21 1.50 -13.59
N ALA A 29 3.12 0.92 -14.39
CA ALA A 29 4.54 1.29 -14.34
C ALA A 29 4.77 2.77 -14.69
N LEU A 30 4.00 3.32 -15.65
CA LEU A 30 4.02 4.74 -15.96
C LEU A 30 3.56 5.61 -14.79
N LEU A 31 2.66 5.13 -13.92
CA LEU A 31 2.26 5.86 -12.71
C LEU A 31 3.43 6.01 -11.73
N ASP A 32 4.27 4.98 -11.59
CA ASP A 32 5.46 5.01 -10.74
C ASP A 32 6.50 6.03 -11.26
N GLU A 33 6.66 6.13 -12.58
CA GLU A 33 7.52 7.14 -13.21
C GLU A 33 6.98 8.56 -12.99
N VAL A 34 5.65 8.75 -13.12
CA VAL A 34 5.01 10.04 -12.81
C VAL A 34 5.17 10.38 -11.32
N ALA A 35 5.02 9.41 -10.42
CA ALA A 35 5.23 9.60 -8.99
C ALA A 35 6.68 10.03 -8.68
N SER A 36 7.65 9.44 -9.39
CA SER A 36 9.07 9.75 -9.22
C SER A 36 9.43 11.15 -9.72
N CYS A 37 8.78 11.62 -10.79
CA CYS A 37 9.07 12.92 -11.40
C CYS A 37 8.27 14.10 -10.83
N HIS A 38 7.08 13.87 -10.27
CA HIS A 38 6.10 14.94 -10.03
C HIS A 38 5.35 14.84 -8.69
N GLN A 39 5.92 15.40 -7.62
CA GLN A 39 5.33 15.40 -6.27
C GLN A 39 3.94 16.02 -6.19
N LEU A 40 3.67 17.10 -6.95
CA LEU A 40 2.37 17.76 -6.97
C LEU A 40 1.23 16.87 -7.49
N LEU A 41 1.57 15.74 -8.15
CA LEU A 41 0.59 14.80 -8.68
C LEU A 41 0.30 13.63 -7.74
N HIS A 42 1.04 13.49 -6.63
CA HIS A 42 0.90 12.36 -5.70
C HIS A 42 -0.51 12.18 -5.17
N HIS A 43 -1.21 13.26 -4.80
CA HIS A 43 -2.59 13.14 -4.33
C HIS A 43 -3.56 12.68 -5.41
N ARG A 44 -3.34 13.06 -6.68
CA ARG A 44 -4.17 12.60 -7.80
C ARG A 44 -3.86 11.15 -8.14
N LEU A 45 -2.59 10.75 -8.10
CA LEU A 45 -2.16 9.36 -8.25
C LEU A 45 -2.78 8.48 -7.17
N LEU A 46 -2.70 8.89 -5.90
CA LEU A 46 -3.31 8.15 -4.80
C LEU A 46 -4.82 8.00 -5.01
N ARG A 47 -5.51 9.06 -5.44
CA ARG A 47 -6.95 8.99 -5.71
C ARG A 47 -7.28 7.95 -6.78
N LEU A 48 -6.50 7.90 -7.86
CA LEU A 48 -6.67 6.90 -8.91
C LEU A 48 -6.41 5.48 -8.35
N LEU A 49 -5.32 5.28 -7.62
CA LEU A 49 -5.00 3.98 -7.01
C LEU A 49 -6.10 3.51 -6.05
N VAL A 50 -6.65 4.42 -5.24
CA VAL A 50 -7.79 4.16 -4.34
C VAL A 50 -9.03 3.77 -5.14
N GLN A 51 -9.35 4.51 -6.21
CA GLN A 51 -10.51 4.19 -7.06
C GLN A 51 -10.38 2.81 -7.71
N LEU A 52 -9.20 2.47 -8.22
CA LEU A 52 -8.94 1.16 -8.82
C LEU A 52 -8.95 0.06 -7.77
N PHE A 53 -8.41 0.35 -6.59
CA PHE A 53 -8.43 -0.58 -5.47
C PHE A 53 -9.87 -0.83 -5.08
N GLU A 54 -10.71 0.17 -4.81
CA GLU A 54 -12.09 -0.04 -4.34
C GLU A 54 -13.06 -0.54 -5.44
N SER A 55 -12.66 -0.53 -6.71
CA SER A 55 -13.51 -0.99 -7.80
C SER A 55 -13.93 -2.45 -7.62
N PRO A 56 -15.23 -2.78 -7.76
CA PRO A 56 -15.65 -4.17 -7.88
C PRO A 56 -15.06 -4.77 -9.16
N GLN A 57 -14.61 -6.01 -9.07
CA GLN A 57 -14.03 -6.77 -10.17
C GLN A 57 -14.70 -8.15 -10.26
N ASP A 58 -16.03 -8.15 -10.16
CA ASP A 58 -16.86 -9.35 -9.95
C ASP A 58 -16.74 -10.39 -11.08
N GLU A 59 -16.28 -9.97 -12.26
CA GLU A 59 -16.06 -10.84 -13.41
C GLU A 59 -14.67 -11.50 -13.45
N LEU A 60 -13.74 -11.09 -12.58
CA LEU A 60 -12.42 -11.72 -12.46
C LEU A 60 -12.47 -12.86 -11.44
N GLU A 61 -11.67 -13.89 -11.66
CA GLU A 61 -11.47 -14.95 -10.67
C GLU A 61 -10.90 -14.38 -9.35
N ILE A 62 -11.29 -14.95 -8.22
CA ILE A 62 -10.90 -14.46 -6.87
C ILE A 62 -9.39 -14.31 -6.74
N LEU A 63 -8.62 -15.27 -7.26
CA LEU A 63 -7.16 -15.22 -7.21
C LEU A 63 -6.60 -14.02 -8.01
N VAL A 64 -7.15 -13.76 -9.20
CA VAL A 64 -6.77 -12.63 -10.06
C VAL A 64 -7.13 -11.30 -9.40
N GLN A 65 -8.30 -11.22 -8.73
CA GLN A 65 -8.66 -10.05 -7.93
C GLN A 65 -7.64 -9.78 -6.83
N LEU A 66 -7.23 -10.84 -6.10
CA LEU A 66 -6.24 -10.71 -5.03
C LEU A 66 -4.88 -10.23 -5.55
N GLU A 67 -4.40 -10.79 -6.67
CA GLU A 67 -3.16 -10.37 -7.33
C GLU A 67 -3.22 -8.92 -7.81
N LEU A 68 -4.35 -8.51 -8.40
CA LEU A 68 -4.58 -7.12 -8.78
C LEU A 68 -4.52 -6.18 -7.57
N ARG A 69 -5.15 -6.56 -6.45
CA ARG A 69 -5.13 -5.76 -5.22
C ARG A 69 -3.70 -5.62 -4.68
N LYS A 70 -2.91 -6.69 -4.65
CA LYS A 70 -1.48 -6.64 -4.28
C LYS A 70 -0.69 -5.72 -5.20
N MET A 71 -0.89 -5.85 -6.51
CA MET A 71 -0.24 -5.02 -7.51
C MET A 71 -0.52 -3.53 -7.29
N LEU A 72 -1.76 -3.17 -6.93
CA LEU A 72 -2.12 -1.79 -6.59
C LEU A 72 -1.50 -1.33 -5.27
N LEU A 73 -1.41 -2.21 -4.26
CA LEU A 73 -0.70 -1.92 -3.01
C LEU A 73 0.78 -1.67 -3.27
N ASP A 74 1.44 -2.40 -4.16
CA ASP A 74 2.84 -2.14 -4.53
C ASP A 74 3.02 -0.73 -5.10
N ARG A 75 2.07 -0.24 -5.91
CA ARG A 75 2.10 1.14 -6.42
C ARG A 75 1.88 2.16 -5.31
N MET A 76 1.05 1.83 -4.30
CA MET A 76 0.89 2.67 -3.11
C MET A 76 2.16 2.70 -2.25
N VAL A 77 2.88 1.57 -2.12
CA VAL A 77 4.20 1.50 -1.45
C VAL A 77 5.24 2.31 -2.23
N ASN A 78 5.27 2.23 -3.57
CA ASN A 78 6.11 3.09 -4.39
C ASN A 78 5.83 4.58 -4.11
N LEU A 79 4.55 4.97 -4.12
CA LEU A 79 4.12 6.35 -3.86
C LEU A 79 4.51 6.82 -2.45
N LEU A 80 4.42 5.93 -1.45
CA LEU A 80 4.91 6.16 -0.08
C LEU A 80 6.42 6.43 -0.10
N SER A 81 7.21 5.59 -0.77
CA SER A 81 8.66 5.74 -0.93
C SER A 81 9.08 7.00 -1.70
N ARG A 82 8.16 7.65 -2.42
CA ARG A 82 8.38 8.97 -3.06
C ARG A 82 7.99 10.17 -2.18
N GLY A 83 7.56 9.94 -0.94
CA GLY A 83 7.27 10.99 0.03
C GLY A 83 5.78 11.24 0.31
N CYS A 84 4.86 10.54 -0.36
CA CYS A 84 3.42 10.63 -0.09
C CYS A 84 3.00 9.66 1.03
N VAL A 85 3.72 9.69 2.15
CA VAL A 85 3.64 8.66 3.19
C VAL A 85 2.32 8.71 3.95
N VAL A 86 2.03 9.85 4.57
CA VAL A 86 0.88 10.02 5.46
C VAL A 86 -0.46 9.79 4.76
N PRO A 87 -0.71 10.32 3.54
CA PRO A 87 -1.97 10.07 2.84
C PRO A 87 -2.21 8.59 2.53
N VAL A 88 -1.17 7.86 2.10
CA VAL A 88 -1.24 6.42 1.83
C VAL A 88 -1.56 5.65 3.11
N LEU A 89 -0.82 5.90 4.19
CA LEU A 89 -1.02 5.20 5.46
C LEU A 89 -2.39 5.47 6.09
N ARG A 90 -2.91 6.70 5.98
CA ARG A 90 -4.26 7.03 6.45
C ARG A 90 -5.33 6.25 5.69
N TYR A 91 -5.16 6.09 4.38
CA TYR A 91 -6.06 5.28 3.57
C TYR A 91 -6.06 3.82 4.00
N ILE A 92 -4.88 3.18 4.08
CA ILE A 92 -4.78 1.77 4.49
C ILE A 92 -5.31 1.55 5.91
N LYS A 93 -4.99 2.46 6.85
CA LYS A 93 -5.53 2.41 8.21
C LYS A 93 -7.07 2.50 8.21
N GLN A 94 -7.65 3.30 7.32
CA GLN A 94 -9.09 3.42 7.18
C GLN A 94 -9.74 2.14 6.63
N CYS A 95 -9.14 1.50 5.62
CA CYS A 95 -9.58 0.18 5.12
C CYS A 95 -9.59 -0.86 6.24
N TRP A 96 -8.51 -0.91 7.02
CA TRP A 96 -8.42 -1.82 8.17
C TRP A 96 -9.50 -1.53 9.22
N GLN A 97 -9.70 -0.26 9.60
CA GLN A 97 -10.72 0.13 10.59
C GLN A 97 -12.16 -0.14 10.14
N ARG A 98 -12.43 -0.04 8.83
CA ARG A 98 -13.75 -0.35 8.26
C ARG A 98 -14.00 -1.86 8.17
N GLY A 99 -12.94 -2.66 8.06
CA GLY A 99 -13.03 -4.11 7.87
C GLY A 99 -13.57 -4.51 6.49
N ASP A 100 -13.46 -3.61 5.51
CA ASP A 100 -13.92 -3.82 4.13
C ASP A 100 -12.82 -4.40 3.20
N THR A 101 -11.63 -4.62 3.76
CA THR A 101 -10.45 -5.15 3.06
C THR A 101 -9.90 -6.35 3.81
N ASP A 102 -9.56 -7.41 3.08
CA ASP A 102 -9.01 -8.63 3.67
C ASP A 102 -7.74 -8.36 4.50
N ILE A 103 -7.67 -8.96 5.68
CA ILE A 103 -6.53 -8.83 6.60
C ILE A 103 -5.22 -9.26 5.92
N SER A 104 -5.27 -10.22 4.99
CA SER A 104 -4.10 -10.67 4.23
C SER A 104 -3.51 -9.59 3.32
N LEU A 105 -4.33 -8.67 2.79
CA LEU A 105 -3.89 -7.53 1.99
C LEU A 105 -3.28 -6.42 2.87
N ILE A 106 -3.88 -6.16 4.04
CA ILE A 106 -3.31 -5.24 5.03
C ILE A 106 -1.95 -5.77 5.51
N ARG A 107 -1.86 -7.07 5.82
CA ARG A 107 -0.60 -7.75 6.14
C ARG A 107 0.43 -7.58 5.04
N TYR A 108 0.06 -7.88 3.80
CA TYR A 108 0.95 -7.72 2.64
C TYR A 108 1.52 -6.30 2.55
N PHE A 109 0.65 -5.28 2.62
CA PHE A 109 1.09 -3.89 2.59
C PHE A 109 2.05 -3.55 3.75
N ILE A 110 1.75 -4.00 4.97
CA ILE A 110 2.62 -3.75 6.13
C ILE A 110 3.98 -4.43 5.96
N THR A 111 4.03 -5.65 5.44
CA THR A 111 5.30 -6.33 5.12
C THR A 111 6.15 -5.49 4.18
N GLU A 112 5.59 -5.10 3.03
CA GLU A 112 6.31 -4.31 2.02
C GLU A 112 6.77 -2.94 2.55
N VAL A 113 5.97 -2.30 3.42
CA VAL A 113 6.37 -1.05 4.06
C VAL A 113 7.52 -1.27 5.04
N LEU A 114 7.46 -2.29 5.89
CA LEU A 114 8.51 -2.57 6.87
C LEU A 114 9.84 -2.95 6.19
N ASP A 115 9.78 -3.66 5.06
CA ASP A 115 10.96 -4.02 4.28
C ASP A 115 11.59 -2.82 3.55
N ALA A 116 10.83 -1.75 3.31
CA ALA A 116 11.26 -0.56 2.56
C ALA A 116 11.73 0.62 3.43
N ILE A 117 11.56 0.58 4.74
CA ILE A 117 11.85 1.70 5.65
C ILE A 117 13.03 1.41 6.59
N ALA A 118 13.59 2.49 7.15
CA ALA A 118 14.56 2.42 8.23
C ALA A 118 14.39 3.62 9.18
N PRO A 119 14.87 3.54 10.43
CA PRO A 119 14.89 4.68 11.35
C PRO A 119 15.73 5.86 10.82
N PRO A 120 15.48 7.10 11.29
CA PRO A 120 14.49 7.50 12.30
C PRO A 120 13.07 7.67 11.74
N TYR A 121 12.08 7.17 12.47
CA TYR A 121 10.65 7.33 12.12
C TYR A 121 10.09 8.65 12.62
N THR A 122 9.09 9.22 11.96
CA THR A 122 8.37 10.40 12.49
C THR A 122 7.26 9.95 13.44
N PRO A 123 6.87 10.78 14.44
CA PRO A 123 5.76 10.44 15.35
C PRO A 123 4.45 10.14 14.61
N GLU A 124 4.14 10.90 13.56
CA GLU A 124 2.93 10.71 12.76
C GLU A 124 2.93 9.36 12.02
N PHE A 125 4.09 8.95 11.48
CA PHE A 125 4.25 7.61 10.88
C PHE A 125 3.98 6.52 11.92
N VAL A 126 4.62 6.61 13.09
CA VAL A 126 4.48 5.63 14.18
C VAL A 126 3.03 5.51 14.62
N GLN A 127 2.32 6.63 14.82
CA GLN A 127 0.90 6.64 15.23
C GLN A 127 -0.04 5.97 14.21
N LEU A 128 0.33 5.99 12.92
CA LEU A 128 -0.46 5.35 11.87
C LEU A 128 -0.14 3.86 11.76
N VAL A 129 1.14 3.49 11.82
CA VAL A 129 1.64 2.15 11.51
C VAL A 129 1.62 1.22 12.72
N LEU A 130 2.05 1.71 13.90
CA LEU A 130 2.20 0.88 15.10
C LEU A 130 0.93 0.10 15.47
N PRO A 131 -0.29 0.68 15.45
CA PRO A 131 -1.50 -0.08 15.77
C PRO A 131 -1.78 -1.26 14.83
N MET A 132 -1.42 -1.14 13.55
CA MET A 132 -1.55 -2.22 12.58
C MET A 132 -0.48 -3.29 12.79
N VAL A 133 0.75 -2.87 13.10
CA VAL A 133 1.89 -3.77 13.34
C VAL A 133 1.74 -4.55 14.65
N GLU A 134 1.16 -3.97 15.70
CA GLU A 134 0.91 -4.65 16.96
C GLU A 134 -0.25 -5.66 16.90
N ASN A 135 -1.14 -5.53 15.91
CA ASN A 135 -2.27 -6.45 15.74
C ASN A 135 -1.77 -7.84 15.27
N GLU A 136 -2.04 -8.87 16.08
CA GLU A 136 -1.60 -10.25 15.82
C GLU A 136 -2.27 -10.90 14.61
N GLU A 137 -3.47 -10.49 14.23
CA GLU A 137 -4.12 -10.98 13.01
C GLU A 137 -3.38 -10.49 11.76
N ILE A 138 -2.75 -9.32 11.84
CA ILE A 138 -1.95 -8.75 10.75
C ILE A 138 -0.56 -9.37 10.78
N THR A 139 0.20 -9.25 11.87
CA THR A 139 1.64 -9.58 11.88
C THR A 139 2.02 -10.84 12.68
N GLY A 140 1.08 -11.54 13.29
CA GLY A 140 1.37 -12.64 14.22
C GLY A 140 2.18 -13.79 13.59
N THR A 141 1.93 -14.11 12.32
CA THR A 141 2.69 -15.15 11.60
C THR A 141 4.00 -14.64 11.00
N MET A 142 4.28 -13.33 11.05
CA MET A 142 5.50 -12.72 10.51
C MET A 142 6.64 -12.69 11.53
N ARG A 143 6.30 -12.78 12.82
CA ARG A 143 7.27 -12.86 13.91
C ARG A 143 7.90 -14.26 13.88
N ALA A 144 9.04 -14.39 13.22
CA ALA A 144 9.78 -15.64 13.16
C ALA A 144 10.38 -15.98 14.54
N GLU A 145 10.65 -17.25 14.82
CA GLU A 145 11.32 -17.70 16.05
C GLU A 145 12.84 -17.33 16.11
N GLY A 146 13.27 -16.28 15.41
CA GLY A 146 14.67 -15.84 15.32
C GLY A 146 14.86 -14.33 15.54
N GLU A 147 16.09 -13.90 15.85
CA GLU A 147 16.40 -12.59 16.46
C GLU A 147 16.20 -11.33 15.58
N ASN A 148 15.95 -11.43 14.27
CA ASN A 148 15.85 -10.27 13.36
C ASN A 148 14.63 -10.34 12.43
N ASP A 149 13.42 -10.23 12.97
CA ASP A 149 12.23 -9.98 12.15
C ASP A 149 11.87 -8.47 12.15
N PRO A 150 11.49 -7.90 10.99
CA PRO A 150 11.30 -6.45 10.84
C PRO A 150 10.12 -5.91 11.69
N VAL A 151 9.16 -6.77 12.06
CA VAL A 151 8.05 -6.41 12.94
C VAL A 151 8.56 -6.17 14.37
N SER A 152 9.33 -7.11 14.91
CA SER A 152 9.92 -6.99 16.24
C SER A 152 10.90 -5.82 16.33
N GLU A 153 11.76 -5.63 15.33
CA GLU A 153 12.70 -4.50 15.26
C GLU A 153 11.94 -3.15 15.28
N PHE A 154 10.88 -3.03 14.48
CA PHE A 154 10.05 -1.83 14.44
C PHE A 154 9.38 -1.55 15.80
N ILE A 155 8.78 -2.57 16.44
CA ILE A 155 8.11 -2.43 17.74
C ILE A 155 9.11 -2.03 18.82
N VAL A 156 10.27 -2.68 18.90
CA VAL A 156 11.32 -2.37 19.89
C VAL A 156 11.81 -0.94 19.71
N HIS A 157 12.10 -0.53 18.47
CA HIS A 157 12.51 0.84 18.18
C HIS A 157 11.43 1.85 18.59
N CYS A 158 10.16 1.58 18.29
CA CYS A 158 9.05 2.46 18.65
C CYS A 158 8.90 2.60 20.16
N LYS A 159 8.91 1.49 20.92
CA LYS A 159 8.79 1.52 22.39
C LYS A 159 9.95 2.26 23.07
N ALA A 160 11.15 2.20 22.50
CA ALA A 160 12.32 2.87 23.04
C ALA A 160 12.29 4.41 22.83
N HIS A 161 11.68 4.90 21.75
CA HIS A 161 11.77 6.31 21.33
C HIS A 161 10.44 7.08 21.36
N TYR A 162 9.32 6.36 21.34
CA TYR A 162 7.97 6.88 21.26
C TYR A 162 7.14 6.23 22.37
N VAL A 163 7.19 6.83 23.57
CA VAL A 163 6.30 6.46 24.66
C VAL A 163 4.88 6.81 24.22
N VAL A 164 4.07 5.80 23.92
CA VAL A 164 2.63 5.97 23.68
C VAL A 164 2.02 6.32 25.02
N VAL A 165 1.69 7.60 25.22
CA VAL A 165 0.88 8.08 26.35
C VAL A 165 -0.60 7.86 26.02
#